data_AF-A0A6G1YWE0-F1
#
_entry.id   AF-A0A6G1YWE0-F1
#
_cell.length_a   1.000
_cell.length_b   1.000
_cell.length_c   1.000
_cell.angle_alpha   90.00
_cell.angle_beta   90.00
_cell.angle_gamma   90.00
#
_symmetry.space_group_name_H-M   'P 1'
#
loop_
_entity.id
_entity.type
_entity.pdbx_description
1 polymer ?
#
loop_
_entity_poly.entity_id
_entity_poly.type
_entity_poly.pdbx_seq_one_letter_code
_entity_poly.pdbx_strand_id
1 'polypeptide(L)'
;MMKSNLTDFTKRGFVRLIKPFESSTDDLIKITRAFGIALKTHVGEFRDENKIEPYINHPLKVALVITEELRIYNADLVCAALLHDTTLKGDG
;
A
#
# COMPACT_ATOMS: atom_id res chain seq x y z
N MET A 1 -14.74 -9.87 15.51
CA MET A 1 -13.87 -10.03 14.34
C MET A 1 -14.20 -8.93 13.34
N MET A 2 -13.46 -7.82 13.35
CA MET A 2 -13.76 -6.64 12.53
C MET A 2 -13.26 -6.92 11.11
N LYS A 3 -14.18 -7.12 10.16
CA LYS A 3 -13.81 -7.26 8.74
C LYS A 3 -13.17 -5.94 8.29
N SER A 4 -11.91 -6.00 7.86
CA SER A 4 -11.25 -4.89 7.17
C SER A 4 -12.04 -4.57 5.89
N ASN A 5 -12.94 -3.61 5.95
CA ASN A 5 -13.63 -3.10 4.76
C ASN A 5 -12.65 -2.19 4.01
N LEU A 6 -11.80 -2.81 3.19
CA LEU A 6 -10.98 -2.10 2.22
C LEU A 6 -11.87 -1.17 1.40
N THR A 7 -11.51 0.11 1.37
CA THR A 7 -12.26 1.08 0.57
C THR A 7 -12.14 0.75 -0.92
N ASP A 8 -13.10 1.26 -1.66
CA ASP A 8 -13.15 1.15 -3.11
C ASP A 8 -11.90 1.76 -3.78
N PHE A 9 -11.37 2.86 -3.20
CA PHE A 9 -10.08 3.41 -3.58
C PHE A 9 -8.93 2.43 -3.34
N THR A 10 -8.84 1.83 -2.15
CA THR A 10 -7.73 0.93 -1.80
C THR A 10 -7.63 -0.24 -2.78
N LYS A 11 -8.76 -0.88 -3.10
CA LYS A 11 -8.81 -2.02 -4.03
C LYS A 11 -8.37 -1.63 -5.44
N ARG A 12 -9.00 -0.58 -6.01
CA ARG A 12 -8.67 -0.12 -7.36
C ARG A 12 -7.25 0.43 -7.44
N GLY A 13 -6.80 1.16 -6.43
CA GLY A 13 -5.46 1.70 -6.35
C GLY A 13 -4.41 0.61 -6.37
N PHE A 14 -4.60 -0.48 -5.60
CA PHE A 14 -3.68 -1.60 -5.62
C PHE A 14 -3.61 -2.29 -7.00
N VAL A 15 -4.76 -2.50 -7.65
CA VAL A 15 -4.80 -3.07 -9.02
C VAL A 15 -4.04 -2.18 -10.01
N ARG A 16 -4.21 -0.86 -9.94
CA ARG A 16 -3.46 0.07 -10.79
C ARG A 16 -1.97 0.05 -10.47
N LEU A 17 -1.59 -0.06 -9.19
CA LEU A 17 -0.19 -0.09 -8.77
C LEU A 17 0.57 -1.29 -9.32
N ILE A 18 -0.05 -2.48 -9.32
CA ILE A 18 0.64 -3.72 -9.75
C ILE A 18 0.65 -3.91 -11.27
N LYS A 19 -0.24 -3.24 -12.00
CA LYS A 19 -0.40 -3.41 -13.46
C LYS A 19 0.91 -3.25 -14.25
N PRO A 20 1.78 -2.25 -13.98
CA PRO A 20 3.06 -2.11 -14.68
C PRO A 20 4.07 -3.24 -14.42
N PHE A 21 3.85 -4.04 -13.37
CA PHE A 21 4.76 -5.11 -12.93
C PHE A 21 4.26 -6.51 -13.34
N GLU A 22 3.19 -6.61 -14.13
CA GLU A 22 2.53 -7.89 -14.45
C GLU A 22 3.41 -8.90 -15.20
N SER A 23 4.49 -8.43 -15.84
CA SER A 23 5.46 -9.27 -16.55
C SER A 23 6.47 -9.98 -15.64
N SER A 24 6.53 -9.63 -14.34
CA SER A 24 7.49 -10.16 -13.38
C SER A 24 6.77 -10.71 -12.15
N THR A 25 6.73 -12.05 -12.04
CA THR A 25 6.10 -12.71 -10.89
C THR A 25 6.79 -12.34 -9.57
N ASP A 26 8.12 -12.20 -9.58
CA ASP A 26 8.89 -11.85 -8.38
C ASP A 26 8.56 -10.43 -7.89
N ASP A 27 8.42 -9.47 -8.81
CA ASP A 27 8.04 -8.10 -8.46
C ASP A 27 6.61 -8.02 -7.94
N LEU A 28 5.67 -8.75 -8.56
CA LEU A 28 4.31 -8.87 -8.06
C LEU A 28 4.28 -9.44 -6.63
N ILE A 29 5.05 -10.49 -6.36
CA ILE A 29 5.14 -11.09 -5.02
C ILE A 29 5.70 -10.08 -4.01
N LYS A 30 6.80 -9.37 -4.35
CA LYS A 30 7.40 -8.35 -3.49
C LYS A 30 6.40 -7.23 -3.16
N ILE A 31 5.78 -6.63 -4.17
CA ILE A 31 4.85 -5.51 -4.00
C ILE A 31 3.61 -5.96 -3.22
N THR A 32 3.07 -7.14 -3.51
CA THR A 32 1.90 -7.68 -2.78
C THR A 32 2.23 -7.93 -1.31
N ARG A 33 3.41 -8.47 -1.00
CA ARG A 33 3.86 -8.66 0.39
C ARG A 33 4.03 -7.33 1.12
N ALA A 34 4.68 -6.35 0.49
CA ALA A 34 4.85 -5.01 1.06
C ALA A 34 3.49 -4.35 1.35
N PHE A 35 2.56 -4.42 0.40
CA PHE A 35 1.20 -3.92 0.58
C PHE A 35 0.46 -4.64 1.72
N GLY A 36 0.60 -5.96 1.82
CA GLY A 36 -0.01 -6.75 2.90
C GLY A 36 0.53 -6.38 4.28
N ILE A 37 1.84 -6.12 4.40
CA ILE A 37 2.46 -5.64 5.64
C ILE A 37 1.91 -4.25 5.99
N ALA A 38 1.95 -3.30 5.05
CA ALA A 38 1.45 -1.95 5.28
C ALA A 38 -0.03 -1.94 5.67
N LEU A 39 -0.85 -2.75 4.98
CA LEU A 39 -2.26 -2.91 5.31
C LEU A 39 -2.45 -3.41 6.74
N LYS A 40 -1.68 -4.43 7.16
CA LYS A 40 -1.74 -4.99 8.51
C LYS A 40 -1.31 -3.97 9.57
N THR A 41 -0.22 -3.24 9.33
CA THR A 41 0.31 -2.24 10.27
C THR A 41 -0.69 -1.14 10.56
N HIS A 42 -1.39 -0.67 9.51
CA HIS A 42 -2.32 0.44 9.57
C HIS A 42 -3.80 0.00 9.76
N VAL A 43 -4.07 -1.25 10.15
CA VAL A 43 -5.45 -1.69 10.40
C VAL A 43 -6.08 -0.85 11.52
N GLY A 44 -7.22 -0.24 11.22
CA GLY A 44 -7.97 0.59 12.17
C GLY A 44 -7.37 1.98 12.39
N GLU A 45 -6.26 2.30 11.72
CA GLU A 45 -5.69 3.65 11.69
C GLU A 45 -6.32 4.46 10.57
N PHE A 46 -6.54 5.73 10.85
CA PHE A 46 -7.12 6.68 9.92
C PHE A 46 -6.23 7.91 9.83
N ARG A 47 -6.19 8.51 8.64
CA ARG A 47 -5.38 9.70 8.38
C ARG A 47 -5.97 10.96 8.99
N ASP A 48 -7.29 10.96 9.23
CA ASP A 48 -8.03 12.06 9.82
C ASP A 48 -8.76 11.62 11.11
N GLU A 49 -9.04 12.60 11.96
CA GLU A 49 -9.80 12.41 13.20
C GLU A 49 -11.24 11.94 12.98
N ASN A 50 -11.79 12.27 11.79
CA ASN A 50 -13.15 11.91 11.38
C ASN A 50 -13.27 10.44 10.93
N LYS A 51 -12.16 9.71 10.87
CA LYS A 51 -12.06 8.30 10.46
C LYS A 51 -12.66 8.01 9.09
N ILE A 52 -12.48 8.93 8.16
CA ILE A 52 -13.01 8.81 6.79
C ILE A 52 -12.00 8.08 5.90
N GLU A 53 -10.73 8.48 5.96
CA GLU A 53 -9.68 7.89 5.12
C GLU A 53 -8.82 6.87 5.90
N PRO A 54 -8.86 5.57 5.56
CA PRO A 54 -7.95 4.58 6.11
C PRO A 54 -6.50 4.95 5.82
N TYR A 55 -5.63 4.81 6.82
CA TYR A 55 -4.26 5.31 6.73
C TYR A 55 -3.46 4.63 5.60
N ILE A 56 -3.69 3.34 5.31
CA ILE A 56 -3.08 2.61 4.18
C ILE A 56 -3.21 3.32 2.83
N ASN A 57 -4.23 4.16 2.64
CA ASN A 57 -4.39 4.94 1.40
C ASN A 57 -3.26 5.95 1.20
N HIS A 58 -2.63 6.44 2.26
CA HIS A 58 -1.48 7.36 2.18
C HIS A 58 -0.26 6.70 1.50
N PRO A 59 0.33 5.62 2.03
CA PRO A 59 1.44 4.94 1.35
C PRO A 59 1.07 4.43 -0.05
N LEU A 60 -0.19 4.00 -0.26
CA LEU A 60 -0.66 3.62 -1.60
C LEU A 60 -0.66 4.82 -2.58
N LYS A 61 -1.11 6.01 -2.17
CA LYS A 61 -1.05 7.23 -3.00
C LYS A 61 0.39 7.59 -3.35
N VAL A 62 1.33 7.49 -2.40
CA VAL A 62 2.75 7.75 -2.67
C VAL A 62 3.30 6.77 -3.72
N ALA A 63 2.99 5.47 -3.56
CA ALA A 63 3.39 4.46 -4.54
C ALA A 63 2.78 4.71 -5.94
N LEU A 64 1.52 5.16 -6.01
CA LEU A 64 0.87 5.54 -7.26
C LEU A 64 1.49 6.78 -7.89
N VAL A 65 1.92 7.79 -7.12
CA VAL A 65 2.65 8.95 -7.68
C VAL A 65 3.94 8.50 -8.34
N ILE A 66 4.68 7.57 -7.72
CA ILE A 66 5.92 7.03 -8.29
C ILE A 66 5.68 6.32 -9.63
N THR A 67 4.60 5.54 -9.74
CA THR A 67 4.33 4.74 -10.95
C THR A 67 3.52 5.47 -12.02
N GLU A 68 2.46 6.20 -11.64
CA GLU A 68 1.54 6.88 -12.56
C GLU A 68 2.07 8.25 -13.02
N GLU A 69 2.63 9.05 -12.10
CA GLU A 69 3.11 10.41 -12.40
C GLU A 69 4.58 10.43 -12.82
N LEU A 70 5.45 9.79 -12.02
CA LEU A 70 6.90 9.79 -12.28
C LEU A 70 7.33 8.71 -13.27
N ARG A 71 6.45 7.75 -13.60
CA ARG A 71 6.72 6.65 -14.54
C ARG A 71 7.94 5.80 -14.15
N ILE A 72 8.21 5.68 -12.85
CA ILE A 72 9.30 4.86 -12.32
C ILE A 72 8.74 3.49 -11.95
N TYR A 73 9.21 2.46 -12.65
CA TYR A 73 8.79 1.07 -12.44
C TYR A 73 9.92 0.27 -11.81
N ASN A 74 10.21 0.56 -10.54
CA ASN A 74 11.18 -0.17 -9.73
C ASN A 74 10.45 -0.79 -8.53
N ALA A 75 10.43 -2.12 -8.45
CA ALA A 75 9.66 -2.83 -7.44
C ALA A 75 10.15 -2.54 -6.02
N ASP A 76 11.46 -2.42 -5.81
CA ASP A 76 12.04 -2.14 -4.49
C ASP A 76 11.68 -0.72 -4.02
N LEU A 77 11.68 0.26 -4.93
CA LEU A 77 11.21 1.63 -4.65
C LEU A 77 9.72 1.67 -4.31
N VAL A 78 8.88 0.93 -5.05
CA VAL A 78 7.44 0.80 -4.75
C VAL A 78 7.24 0.13 -3.39
N CYS A 79 8.00 -0.91 -3.07
CA CYS A 79 7.96 -1.53 -1.75
C CYS A 79 8.35 -0.55 -0.65
N ALA A 80 9.43 0.21 -0.84
CA ALA A 80 9.85 1.25 0.11
C ALA A 80 8.76 2.30 0.32
N ALA A 81 8.11 2.76 -0.75
CA ALA A 81 6.99 3.71 -0.67
C ALA A 81 5.78 3.15 0.08
N LEU A 82 5.46 1.87 -0.13
CA LEU A 82 4.38 1.20 0.61
C LEU A 82 4.70 1.05 2.11
N LEU A 83 5.99 0.88 2.46
CA LEU A 83 6.44 0.57 3.81
C LEU A 83 6.95 1.79 4.60
N HIS A 84 7.06 2.98 4.00
CA HIS A 84 7.80 4.11 4.59
C HIS A 84 7.27 4.56 5.96
N ASP A 85 5.95 4.49 6.17
CA ASP A 85 5.29 4.83 7.44
C ASP A 85 4.91 3.58 8.25
N THR A 86 5.43 2.41 7.89
CA THR A 86 5.19 1.19 8.67
C THR A 86 6.12 1.15 9.87
N THR A 87 5.54 1.25 11.06
CA THR A 87 6.28 1.03 12.31
C THR A 87 6.15 -0.42 12.73
N LEU A 88 7.27 -1.03 13.15
CA LEU A 88 7.23 -2.31 13.83
C LEU A 88 6.59 -2.09 15.20
N LYS A 89 5.28 -2.33 15.32
CA LYS A 89 4.66 -2.49 16.63
C LYS A 89 5.25 -3.77 17.23
N GLY A 90 6.21 -3.61 18.14
CA GLY A 90 6.72 -4.73 18.92
C GLY A 90 5.56 -5.35 19.70
N ASP A 91 5.50 -6.67 19.72
CA ASP A 91 4.63 -7.43 20.62
C ASP A 91 5.16 -7.22 22.05
N GLY A 92 4.86 -6.05 22.64
CA GLY A 92 5.18 -5.70 24.02
C GLY A 92 4.12 -6.22 24.99
#